data_AF-A0A259CFV7-F1
#
_entry.id   AF-A0A259CFV7-F1
#
_cell.length_a   1.000
_cell.length_b   1.000
_cell.length_c   1.000
_cell.angle_alpha   90.00
_cell.angle_beta   90.00
_cell.angle_gamma   90.00
#
_symmetry.space_group_name_H-M   'P 1'
#
loop_
_entity.id
_entity.type
_entity.pdbx_description
1 polymer ?
#
loop_
_entity_poly.entity_id
_entity_poly.type
_entity_poly.pdbx_seq_one_letter_code
_entity_poly.pdbx_strand_id
1 'polypeptide(L)'
;WPGFGENMRVLSWILERAEGKAKGTETVFGICPEHADMHWDGLDYSAEKFGKAINVAAEDWKNELKLHAELFEHLGDRLPKELLEARGKIEKRLQA
;
A
#
# COMPACT_ATOMS: atom_id res chain seq x y z
N TRP A 1 -9.93 -5.77 8.19
CA TRP A 1 -10.37 -4.37 8.31
C TRP A 1 -11.89 -4.31 8.23
N PRO A 2 -12.58 -3.64 9.18
CA PRO A 2 -14.05 -3.62 9.24
C PRO A 2 -14.72 -2.67 8.23
N GLY A 3 -14.03 -1.63 7.72
CA GLY A 3 -14.60 -0.72 6.72
C GLY A 3 -15.64 0.28 7.25
N PHE A 4 -16.52 0.76 6.37
CA PHE A 4 -17.57 1.75 6.67
C PHE A 4 -17.02 3.02 7.34
N GLY A 5 -17.62 3.44 8.47
CA GLY A 5 -17.19 4.60 9.24
C GLY A 5 -15.75 4.49 9.76
N GLU A 6 -15.23 3.28 9.96
CA GLU A 6 -13.86 3.07 10.44
C GLU A 6 -12.81 3.55 9.43
N ASN A 7 -13.17 3.69 8.14
CA ASN A 7 -12.30 4.29 7.10
C ASN A 7 -11.86 5.71 7.46
N MET A 8 -12.62 6.42 8.31
CA MET A 8 -12.22 7.73 8.81
C MET A 8 -10.87 7.71 9.55
N ARG A 9 -10.49 6.58 10.17
CA ARG A 9 -9.17 6.43 10.82
C ARG A 9 -8.03 6.47 9.80
N VAL A 10 -8.23 5.86 8.63
CA VAL A 10 -7.27 5.90 7.51
C VAL A 10 -7.19 7.30 6.91
N LEU A 11 -8.34 7.96 6.72
CA LEU A 11 -8.37 9.34 6.22
C LEU A 11 -7.70 10.32 7.19
N SER A 12 -7.90 10.14 8.50
CA SER A 12 -7.21 10.92 9.53
C SER A 12 -5.69 10.79 9.41
N TRP A 13 -5.20 9.55 9.28
CA TRP A 13 -3.76 9.31 9.07
C TRP A 13 -3.25 9.95 7.77
N ILE A 14 -4.00 9.88 6.67
CA ILE A 14 -3.64 10.54 5.40
C ILE A 14 -3.50 12.05 5.57
N LEU A 15 -4.43 12.69 6.28
CA LEU A 15 -4.38 14.14 6.55
C LEU A 15 -3.16 14.50 7.41
N GLU A 16 -2.92 13.76 8.50
CA GLU A 16 -1.76 13.98 9.34
C GLU A 16 -0.44 13.72 8.61
N ARG A 17 -0.38 12.76 7.68
CA ARG A 17 0.78 12.54 6.81
C ARG A 17 1.03 13.72 5.87
N ALA A 18 -0.03 14.26 5.27
CA ALA A 18 0.05 15.44 4.41
C ALA A 18 0.52 16.69 5.17
N GLU A 19 0.16 16.80 6.44
CA GLU A 19 0.59 17.88 7.34
C GLU A 19 1.96 17.64 8.01
N GLY A 20 2.59 16.49 7.78
CA GLY A 20 3.88 16.13 8.38
C GLY A 20 3.83 15.79 9.88
N LYS A 21 2.63 15.48 10.41
CA LYS A 21 2.38 15.18 11.82
C LYS A 21 2.38 13.68 12.13
N ALA A 22 2.00 12.84 11.17
CA ALA A 22 1.99 11.39 11.33
C ALA A 22 3.29 10.74 10.83
N LYS A 23 3.66 9.64 11.49
CA LYS A 23 4.74 8.73 11.09
C LYS A 23 4.22 7.70 10.07
N GLY A 24 5.15 6.92 9.56
CA GLY A 24 4.91 5.73 8.76
C GLY A 24 6.24 5.08 8.42
N THR A 25 6.17 3.84 7.96
CA THR A 25 7.33 3.02 7.62
C THR A 25 7.40 2.83 6.11
N GLU A 26 8.62 2.91 5.57
CA GLU A 26 8.86 2.71 4.14
C GLU A 26 8.58 1.24 3.78
N THR A 27 7.84 1.05 2.70
CA THR A 27 7.54 -0.24 2.08
C THR A 27 7.88 -0.19 0.60
N VAL A 28 7.79 -1.32 -0.09
CA VAL A 28 8.02 -1.38 -1.55
C VAL A 28 7.06 -0.46 -2.34
N PHE A 29 5.88 -0.13 -1.79
CA PHE A 29 4.88 0.77 -2.38
C PHE A 29 4.96 2.21 -1.88
N GLY A 30 5.95 2.55 -1.07
CA GLY A 30 6.06 3.83 -0.39
C GLY A 30 5.69 3.71 1.09
N ILE A 31 5.15 4.78 1.69
CA ILE A 31 4.97 4.85 3.14
C ILE A 31 3.64 4.24 3.56
N CYS A 32 3.67 3.29 4.50
CA CYS A 32 2.50 2.70 5.15
C CYS A 32 2.45 3.03 6.65
N PRO A 33 1.27 3.11 7.27
CA PRO A 33 1.13 3.26 8.71
C PRO A 33 1.58 2.00 9.46
N GLU A 34 2.11 2.16 10.65
CA GLU A 34 2.16 1.09 11.65
C GLU A 34 0.88 1.07 12.50
N HIS A 35 0.65 -0.02 13.24
CA HIS A 35 -0.52 -0.10 14.13
C HIS A 35 -0.52 1.06 15.14
N ALA A 36 0.66 1.45 15.64
CA ALA A 36 0.81 2.54 16.59
C ALA A 36 0.52 3.94 15.99
N ASP A 37 0.47 4.08 14.67
CA ASP A 37 0.21 5.36 13.99
C ASP A 37 -1.29 5.64 13.81
N MET A 38 -2.15 4.72 14.24
CA MET A 38 -3.59 4.75 14.01
C MET A 38 -4.37 4.96 15.32
N HIS A 39 -5.51 5.64 15.24
CA HIS A 39 -6.42 5.77 16.37
C HIS A 39 -7.28 4.50 16.51
N TRP A 40 -7.25 3.85 17.67
CA TRP A 40 -8.04 2.63 17.94
C TRP A 40 -9.14 2.80 18.98
N ASP A 41 -9.29 3.99 19.54
CA ASP A 41 -10.33 4.26 20.54
C ASP A 41 -11.71 3.87 19.99
N GLY A 42 -12.44 3.09 20.79
CA GLY A 42 -13.76 2.57 20.42
C GLY A 42 -13.77 1.40 19.43
N LEU A 43 -12.61 0.87 19.01
CA LEU A 43 -12.52 -0.27 18.09
C LEU A 43 -11.50 -1.31 18.57
N ASP A 44 -11.97 -2.52 18.89
CA ASP A 44 -11.10 -3.65 19.20
C ASP A 44 -10.44 -4.20 17.92
N TYR A 45 -9.29 -3.62 17.58
CA TYR A 45 -8.49 -4.01 16.43
C TYR A 45 -7.04 -4.22 16.82
N SER A 46 -6.66 -5.49 16.99
CA SER A 46 -5.33 -5.87 17.43
C SER A 46 -4.24 -5.56 16.38
N ALA A 47 -3.01 -5.38 16.86
CA ALA A 47 -1.83 -5.24 16.00
C ALA A 47 -1.66 -6.42 15.02
N GLU A 48 -2.04 -7.63 15.42
CA GLU A 48 -2.03 -8.80 14.55
C GLU A 48 -3.04 -8.67 13.40
N LYS A 49 -4.29 -8.27 13.69
CA LYS A 49 -5.33 -8.05 12.66
C LYS A 49 -4.91 -6.94 11.70
N PHE A 50 -4.26 -5.90 12.21
CA PHE A 50 -3.73 -4.82 11.41
C PHE A 50 -2.56 -5.27 10.53
N GLY A 51 -1.57 -5.94 11.11
CA GLY A 51 -0.42 -6.47 10.38
C GLY A 51 -0.84 -7.35 9.21
N LYS A 52 -1.86 -8.22 9.39
CA LYS A 52 -2.43 -9.01 8.29
C LYS A 52 -3.06 -8.16 7.19
N ALA A 53 -3.73 -7.07 7.54
CA ALA A 53 -4.42 -6.20 6.58
C ALA A 53 -3.45 -5.33 5.76
N ILE A 54 -2.31 -4.95 6.33
CA ILE A 54 -1.29 -4.13 5.66
C ILE A 54 -0.11 -4.94 5.13
N ASN A 55 -0.18 -6.27 5.22
CA ASN A 55 0.93 -7.14 4.86
C ASN A 55 1.28 -7.04 3.38
N VAL A 56 2.57 -6.93 3.09
CA VAL A 56 3.12 -6.96 1.74
C VAL A 56 3.97 -8.21 1.60
N ALA A 57 3.36 -9.29 1.12
CA ALA A 57 4.08 -10.53 0.83
C ALA A 57 4.76 -10.44 -0.54
N ALA A 58 6.08 -10.61 -0.58
CA ALA A 58 6.86 -10.45 -1.81
C ALA A 58 6.43 -11.44 -2.91
N GLU A 59 6.09 -12.68 -2.56
CA GLU A 59 5.65 -13.69 -3.54
C GLU A 59 4.29 -13.37 -4.14
N ASP A 60 3.34 -12.87 -3.34
CA ASP A 60 2.02 -12.45 -3.83
C ASP A 60 2.18 -11.30 -4.84
N TRP A 61 3.04 -10.34 -4.53
CA TRP A 61 3.30 -9.21 -5.41
C TRP A 61 4.13 -9.54 -6.65
N LYS A 62 4.99 -10.55 -6.62
CA LYS A 62 5.63 -11.08 -7.84
C LYS A 62 4.59 -11.64 -8.80
N ASN A 63 3.53 -12.28 -8.29
CA ASN A 63 2.43 -12.75 -9.12
C ASN A 63 1.56 -11.59 -9.63
N GLU A 64 1.27 -10.60 -8.78
CA GLU A 64 0.55 -9.39 -9.20
C GLU A 64 1.28 -8.62 -10.31
N LEU A 65 2.62 -8.53 -10.25
CA LEU A 65 3.42 -7.87 -11.28
C LEU A 65 3.37 -8.57 -12.64
N LYS A 66 3.07 -9.87 -12.69
CA LYS A 66 2.81 -10.60 -13.93
C LYS A 66 1.46 -10.20 -14.51
N LEU A 67 0.42 -10.11 -13.67
CA LEU A 67 -0.92 -9.63 -14.09
C LEU A 67 -0.86 -8.19 -14.61
N HIS A 68 -0.05 -7.33 -13.98
CA HIS A 68 0.21 -5.99 -14.49
C HIS A 68 0.92 -6.01 -15.85
N ALA A 69 1.85 -6.95 -16.08
CA ALA A 69 2.51 -7.08 -17.39
C ALA A 69 1.50 -7.47 -18.48
N GLU A 70 0.62 -8.44 -18.20
CA GLU A 70 -0.46 -8.85 -19.11
C GLU A 70 -1.42 -7.69 -19.42
N LEU A 71 -1.82 -6.91 -18.40
CA LEU A 71 -2.64 -5.70 -18.60
C LEU A 71 -1.93 -4.66 -19.46
N PHE A 72 -0.64 -4.45 -19.25
CA PHE A 72 0.16 -3.47 -19.97
C PHE A 72 0.34 -3.87 -21.45
N GLU A 73 0.51 -5.17 -21.73
CA GLU A 73 0.50 -5.70 -23.10
C GLU A 73 -0.85 -5.42 -23.80
N HIS A 74 -1.97 -5.61 -23.09
CA HIS A 74 -3.30 -5.32 -23.65
C HIS A 74 -3.52 -3.83 -23.97
N LEU A 75 -2.91 -2.93 -23.20
CA LEU A 75 -2.97 -1.48 -23.43
C LEU A 75 -2.10 -1.04 -24.63
N GLY A 76 -1.01 -1.78 -24.89
CA GLY A 76 -0.13 -1.58 -26.03
C GLY A 76 0.41 -0.16 -26.14
N ASP A 77 0.36 0.42 -27.34
CA ASP A 77 0.91 1.75 -27.65
C ASP A 77 0.25 2.91 -26.88
N ARG A 78 -0.91 2.68 -26.26
CA ARG A 78 -1.60 3.70 -25.43
C ARG A 78 -1.04 3.79 -24.01
N LEU A 79 -0.18 2.86 -23.61
CA LEU A 79 0.38 2.85 -22.27
C LEU A 79 1.45 3.94 -22.12
N PRO A 80 1.28 4.87 -21.16
CA PRO A 80 2.33 5.86 -20.84
C PRO A 80 3.60 5.16 -20.36
N LYS A 81 4.77 5.64 -20.81
CA LYS A 81 6.08 5.07 -20.45
C LYS A 81 6.33 5.13 -18.94
N GLU A 82 5.79 6.15 -18.29
CA GLU A 82 5.88 6.39 -16.86
C GLU A 82 5.29 5.23 -16.04
N LEU A 83 4.26 4.54 -16.55
CA LEU A 83 3.68 3.37 -15.89
C LEU A 83 4.60 2.14 -15.98
N LEU A 84 5.29 1.95 -17.10
CA LEU A 84 6.32 0.91 -17.24
C LEU A 84 7.48 1.15 -16.26
N GLU A 85 7.92 2.41 -16.15
CA GLU A 85 8.97 2.80 -15.22
C GLU A 85 8.55 2.60 -13.76
N ALA A 86 7.31 2.96 -13.40
CA ALA A 86 6.77 2.76 -12.06
C ALA A 86 6.73 1.27 -11.69
N ARG A 87 6.25 0.41 -12.60
CA ARG A 87 6.25 -1.05 -12.42
C ARG A 87 7.67 -1.59 -12.21
N GLY A 88 8.63 -1.16 -13.02
CA GLY A 88 10.04 -1.57 -12.90
C GLY A 88 10.69 -1.12 -11.59
N LYS A 89 10.30 0.04 -11.03
CA LYS A 89 10.74 0.48 -9.69
C LYS A 89 10.23 -0.44 -8.58
N ILE A 90 8.96 -0.84 -8.65
CA ILE A 90 8.35 -1.77 -7.69
C ILE A 90 9.04 -3.14 -7.78
N GLU A 91 9.24 -3.65 -8.99
CA GLU A 91 9.92 -4.94 -9.22
C GLU A 91 11.33 -4.98 -8.61
N LYS A 92 12.11 -3.91 -8.82
CA LYS A 92 13.44 -3.79 -8.21
C LYS A 92 13.41 -3.79 -6.68
N ARG A 93 12.43 -3.09 -6.07
CA ARG A 93 12.28 -3.03 -4.61
C ARG A 93 11.87 -4.38 -4.01
N LEU A 94 11.12 -5.20 -4.76
CA LEU A 94 10.71 -6.55 -4.32
C LEU A 94 11.83 -7.60 -4.44
N GLN A 95 12.88 -7.33 -5.23
CA GLN A 95 14.02 -8.22 -5.43
C GLN A 95 15.21 -7.91 -4.51
N ALA A 96 15.25 -6.70 -3.91
CA ALA A 96 16.27 -6.26 -2.97
C ALA A 96 15.99 -6.78 -1.55
#